data_AF-A0A9P4H7S4-F1
#
_entry.id   AF-A0A9P4H7S4-F1
#
_cell.length_a   1.000
_cell.length_b   1.000
_cell.length_c   1.000
_cell.angle_alpha   90.00
_cell.angle_beta   90.00
_cell.angle_gamma   90.00
#
_symmetry.space_group_name_H-M   'P 1'
#
loop_
_entity.id
_entity.type
_entity.pdbx_description
1 polymer ?
#
loop_
_entity_poly.entity_id
_entity_poly.type
_entity_poly.pdbx_seq_one_letter_code
_entity_poly.pdbx_strand_id
1 'polypeptide(L)'
;KAAEIFLRAFKDCANNIISSLPNDVNTPEATRAIQTIAQQLNGDYARLIYVVDSIQARIAEDEMWAASAAIDVYEHLTRTVDPNLSAPSLPMRGPYLVRNELMKACQAQFQHMMGQPIWNRGFVRFLGQLCTTGRITSTTPGIICHVLDGMLSSKVLTTGDKFDMLVSFLLRAGPCLDGQAKMGEHLTARMQQLQERAKMFKVSERLAVYGLVQLRERGWRVEE
;
A
#
# COMPACT_ATOMS: atom_id res chain seq x y z
N LYS A 1 -21.35 29.08 1.76
CA LYS A 1 -22.29 28.89 0.63
C LYS A 1 -21.59 28.57 -0.68
N ALA A 2 -20.95 29.51 -1.41
CA ALA A 2 -20.31 29.19 -2.70
C ALA A 2 -19.11 28.23 -2.59
N ALA A 3 -18.18 28.48 -1.65
CA ALA A 3 -17.01 27.62 -1.43
C ALA A 3 -17.39 26.16 -1.06
N GLU A 4 -18.46 25.99 -0.29
CA GLU A 4 -18.98 24.66 0.08
C GLU A 4 -19.58 23.93 -1.12
N ILE A 5 -20.27 24.64 -2.02
CA ILE A 5 -20.80 24.07 -3.27
C ILE A 5 -19.67 23.59 -4.17
N PHE A 6 -18.61 24.40 -4.34
CA PHE A 6 -17.46 24.01 -5.16
C PHE A 6 -16.69 22.83 -4.56
N LEU A 7 -16.50 22.80 -3.24
CA LEU A 7 -15.85 21.67 -2.58
C LEU A 7 -16.68 20.39 -2.72
N ARG A 8 -18.01 20.48 -2.57
CA ARG A 8 -18.90 19.33 -2.76
C ARG A 8 -18.85 18.82 -4.20
N ALA A 9 -18.96 19.70 -5.19
CA ALA A 9 -18.88 19.32 -6.59
C ALA A 9 -17.53 18.66 -6.93
N PHE A 10 -16.43 19.16 -6.37
CA PHE A 10 -15.13 18.52 -6.48
C PHE A 10 -15.13 17.11 -5.88
N LYS A 11 -15.65 16.96 -4.66
CA LYS A 11 -15.72 15.67 -3.96
C LYS A 11 -16.53 14.63 -4.72
N ASP A 12 -17.68 15.03 -5.26
CA ASP A 12 -18.54 14.16 -6.06
C ASP A 12 -17.83 13.76 -7.38
N CYS A 13 -17.18 14.72 -8.04
CA CYS A 13 -16.40 14.47 -9.26
C CYS A 13 -15.23 13.51 -9.01
N ALA A 14 -14.41 13.78 -7.99
CA ALA A 14 -13.26 12.95 -7.63
C ALA A 14 -13.69 11.53 -7.28
N ASN A 15 -14.75 11.36 -6.48
CA ASN A 15 -15.28 10.04 -6.16
C ASN A 15 -15.78 9.29 -7.39
N ASN A 16 -16.54 9.95 -8.27
CA ASN A 16 -17.08 9.32 -9.48
C ASN A 16 -15.98 8.91 -10.44
N ILE A 17 -14.95 9.74 -10.61
CA ILE A 17 -13.78 9.36 -11.39
C ILE A 17 -13.09 8.17 -10.72
N ILE A 18 -12.75 8.29 -9.44
CA ILE A 18 -12.01 7.25 -8.72
C ILE A 18 -12.75 5.93 -8.71
N SER A 19 -14.08 5.90 -8.59
CA SER A 19 -14.87 4.66 -8.60
C SER A 19 -15.04 4.06 -10.00
N SER A 20 -14.96 4.88 -11.06
CA SER A 20 -15.10 4.42 -12.45
C SER A 20 -13.79 4.03 -13.12
N LEU A 21 -12.62 4.31 -12.51
CA LEU A 21 -11.34 3.91 -13.09
C LEU A 21 -11.28 2.40 -13.35
N PRO A 22 -10.76 1.95 -14.50
CA PRO A 22 -10.59 0.53 -14.80
C PRO A 22 -9.49 -0.11 -13.95
N ASN A 23 -9.38 -1.44 -14.03
CA ASN A 23 -8.29 -2.21 -13.41
C ASN A 23 -6.94 -2.02 -14.13
N ASP A 24 -6.95 -1.52 -15.38
CA ASP A 24 -5.77 -1.07 -16.13
C ASP A 24 -5.87 0.43 -16.40
N VAL A 25 -5.13 1.20 -15.63
CA VAL A 25 -5.15 2.67 -15.67
C VAL A 25 -4.15 3.27 -16.66
N ASN A 26 -3.43 2.43 -17.42
CA ASN A 26 -2.49 2.88 -18.46
C ASN A 26 -3.21 3.31 -19.75
N THR A 27 -4.54 3.26 -19.78
CA THR A 27 -5.35 3.79 -20.88
C THR A 27 -5.28 5.33 -20.93
N PRO A 28 -5.30 5.93 -22.13
CA PRO A 28 -5.36 7.39 -22.28
C PRO A 28 -6.54 8.02 -21.53
N GLU A 29 -7.68 7.33 -21.47
CA GLU A 29 -8.90 7.76 -20.81
C GLU A 29 -8.71 7.85 -19.29
N ALA A 30 -8.17 6.79 -18.67
CA ALA A 30 -7.87 6.77 -17.24
C ALA A 30 -6.82 7.83 -16.86
N THR A 31 -5.76 7.96 -17.68
CA THR A 31 -4.73 8.99 -17.47
C THR A 31 -5.32 10.40 -17.51
N ARG A 32 -6.19 10.71 -18.48
CA ARG A 32 -6.90 12.01 -18.57
C ARG A 32 -7.83 12.25 -17.37
N ALA A 33 -8.50 11.20 -16.90
CA ALA A 33 -9.38 11.31 -15.74
C ALA A 33 -8.60 11.65 -14.47
N ILE A 34 -7.44 11.01 -14.24
CA ILE A 34 -6.54 11.32 -13.12
C ILE A 34 -5.96 12.73 -13.26
N GLN A 35 -5.55 13.12 -14.48
CA GLN A 35 -5.08 14.49 -14.75
C GLN A 35 -6.15 15.53 -14.44
N THR A 36 -7.42 15.24 -14.73
CA THR A 36 -8.54 16.12 -14.39
C THR A 36 -8.64 16.31 -12.87
N ILE A 37 -8.53 15.23 -12.08
CA ILE A 37 -8.47 15.34 -10.61
C ILE A 37 -7.30 16.22 -10.18
N ALA A 38 -6.10 15.97 -10.72
CA ALA A 38 -4.88 16.69 -10.35
C ALA A 38 -4.99 18.20 -10.63
N GLN A 39 -5.55 18.59 -11.77
CA GLN A 39 -5.81 20.00 -12.11
C GLN A 39 -6.85 20.63 -11.19
N GLN A 40 -7.89 19.87 -10.81
CA GLN A 40 -8.94 20.35 -9.92
C GLN A 40 -8.49 20.46 -8.44
N LEU A 41 -7.29 19.98 -8.09
CA LEU A 41 -6.69 20.26 -6.79
C LEU A 41 -6.48 21.76 -6.59
N ASN A 42 -6.11 22.52 -7.64
CA ASN A 42 -5.94 23.99 -7.59
C ASN A 42 -5.10 24.49 -6.40
N GLY A 43 -4.03 23.78 -6.04
CA GLY A 43 -3.19 24.13 -4.89
C GLY A 43 -3.81 23.86 -3.51
N ASP A 44 -5.01 23.29 -3.45
CA ASP A 44 -5.75 23.00 -2.21
C ASP A 44 -5.36 21.63 -1.64
N TYR A 45 -4.62 21.66 -0.53
CA TYR A 45 -4.20 20.47 0.18
C TYR A 45 -5.36 19.64 0.74
N ALA A 46 -6.47 20.26 1.16
CA ALA A 46 -7.63 19.53 1.67
C ALA A 46 -8.28 18.67 0.57
N ARG A 47 -8.22 19.12 -0.69
CA ARG A 47 -8.65 18.32 -1.84
C ARG A 47 -7.74 17.14 -2.09
N LEU A 48 -6.42 17.30 -1.91
CA LEU A 48 -5.49 16.17 -2.02
C LEU A 48 -5.78 15.11 -0.96
N ILE A 49 -5.97 15.50 0.30
CA ILE A 49 -6.36 14.57 1.38
C ILE A 49 -7.60 13.79 0.97
N TYR A 50 -8.63 14.49 0.49
CA TYR A 50 -9.86 13.84 0.06
C TYR A 50 -9.64 12.83 -1.08
N VAL A 51 -8.85 13.19 -2.10
CA VAL A 51 -8.53 12.27 -3.21
C VAL A 51 -7.81 11.02 -2.70
N VAL A 52 -6.87 11.18 -1.77
CA VAL A 52 -6.14 10.06 -1.15
C VAL A 52 -7.12 9.18 -0.37
N ASP A 53 -8.01 9.75 0.43
CA ASP A 53 -9.02 9.02 1.19
C ASP A 53 -9.97 8.24 0.26
N SER A 54 -10.40 8.85 -0.85
CA SER A 54 -11.25 8.18 -1.85
C SER A 54 -10.53 7.01 -2.53
N ILE A 55 -9.23 7.13 -2.81
CA ILE A 55 -8.44 6.01 -3.34
C ILE A 55 -8.32 4.89 -2.30
N GLN A 56 -8.05 5.22 -1.03
CA GLN A 56 -7.96 4.22 0.05
C GLN A 56 -9.29 3.51 0.31
N ALA A 57 -10.41 4.23 0.24
CA ALA A 57 -11.74 3.64 0.31
C ALA A 57 -11.93 2.61 -0.81
N ARG A 58 -11.57 2.95 -2.06
CA ARG A 58 -11.65 2.02 -3.18
C ARG A 58 -10.72 0.80 -3.01
N ILE A 59 -9.50 1.01 -2.48
CA ILE A 59 -8.58 -0.10 -2.15
C ILE A 59 -9.23 -1.09 -1.17
N ALA A 60 -10.02 -0.58 -0.21
CA ALA A 60 -10.70 -1.41 0.77
C ALA A 60 -11.91 -2.16 0.17
N GLU A 61 -12.59 -1.56 -0.80
CA GLU A 61 -13.81 -2.10 -1.42
C GLU A 61 -13.54 -3.10 -2.56
N ASP A 62 -12.48 -2.89 -3.35
CA ASP A 62 -12.19 -3.67 -4.55
C ASP A 62 -10.77 -4.26 -4.50
N GLU A 63 -10.67 -5.52 -4.08
CA GLU A 63 -9.39 -6.25 -3.98
C GLU A 63 -8.66 -6.35 -5.32
N MET A 64 -9.39 -6.53 -6.43
CA MET A 64 -8.78 -6.69 -7.74
C MET A 64 -8.17 -5.37 -8.18
N TRP A 65 -8.90 -4.28 -8.04
CA TRP A 65 -8.42 -2.94 -8.37
C TRP A 65 -7.25 -2.49 -7.48
N ALA A 66 -7.32 -2.78 -6.18
CA ALA A 66 -6.23 -2.52 -5.24
C ALA A 66 -4.91 -3.14 -5.70
N ALA A 67 -4.98 -4.35 -6.26
CA ALA A 67 -3.83 -5.11 -6.68
C ALA A 67 -3.23 -4.70 -8.03
N SER A 68 -4.07 -4.23 -8.95
CA SER A 68 -3.68 -3.99 -10.34
C SER A 68 -3.53 -2.51 -10.71
N ALA A 69 -4.35 -1.63 -10.13
CA ALA A 69 -4.48 -0.24 -10.58
C ALA A 69 -4.01 0.79 -9.54
N ALA A 70 -4.24 0.54 -8.26
CA ALA A 70 -4.13 1.57 -7.23
C ALA A 70 -2.75 2.27 -7.18
N ILE A 71 -1.65 1.53 -7.34
CA ILE A 71 -0.30 2.12 -7.41
C ILE A 71 -0.16 3.03 -8.62
N ASP A 72 -0.62 2.58 -9.77
CA ASP A 72 -0.46 3.33 -11.01
C ASP A 72 -1.33 4.61 -10.98
N VAL A 73 -2.47 4.59 -10.27
CA VAL A 73 -3.24 5.82 -9.98
C VAL A 73 -2.41 6.82 -9.19
N TYR A 74 -1.76 6.37 -8.10
CA TYR A 74 -0.87 7.25 -7.34
C TYR A 74 0.32 7.74 -8.18
N GLU A 75 0.90 6.89 -9.02
CA GLU A 75 1.97 7.27 -9.94
C GLU A 75 1.52 8.34 -10.94
N HIS A 76 0.36 8.17 -11.59
CA HIS A 76 -0.19 9.18 -12.48
C HIS A 76 -0.51 10.48 -11.74
N LEU A 77 -1.06 10.41 -10.53
CA LEU A 77 -1.31 11.59 -9.70
C LEU A 77 -0.01 12.32 -9.36
N THR A 78 1.04 11.59 -8.95
CA THR A 78 2.34 12.19 -8.64
C THR A 78 3.01 12.85 -9.86
N ARG A 79 2.77 12.35 -11.08
CA ARG A 79 3.30 12.94 -12.32
C ARG A 79 2.54 14.17 -12.78
N THR A 80 1.26 14.28 -12.43
CA THR A 80 0.35 15.32 -12.96
C THR A 80 0.02 16.41 -11.96
N VAL A 81 0.27 16.19 -10.66
CA VAL A 81 0.07 17.19 -9.61
C VAL A 81 0.96 18.42 -9.83
N ASP A 82 0.43 19.60 -9.48
CA ASP A 82 1.22 20.84 -9.47
C ASP A 82 2.46 20.65 -8.58
N PRO A 83 3.69 20.85 -9.10
CA PRO A 83 4.92 20.75 -8.30
C PRO A 83 4.94 21.74 -7.12
N ASN A 84 4.16 22.81 -7.17
CA ASN A 84 4.06 23.82 -6.12
C ASN A 84 2.94 23.56 -5.11
N LEU A 85 2.11 22.52 -5.30
CA LEU A 85 1.10 22.12 -4.31
C LEU A 85 1.80 21.91 -2.96
N SER A 86 1.32 22.57 -1.92
CA SER A 86 1.95 22.55 -0.60
C SER A 86 0.90 22.36 0.49
N ALA A 87 1.35 21.85 1.63
CA ALA A 87 0.53 21.71 2.82
C ALA A 87 1.03 22.68 3.91
N PRO A 88 0.14 23.21 4.76
CA PRO A 88 0.57 23.95 5.93
C PRO A 88 1.52 23.11 6.78
N SER A 89 2.64 23.70 7.19
CA SER A 89 3.59 23.10 8.13
C SER A 89 4.35 21.86 7.63
N LEU A 90 4.30 21.54 6.32
CA LEU A 90 5.12 20.48 5.73
C LEU A 90 6.15 21.04 4.75
N PRO A 91 7.41 20.58 4.79
CA PRO A 91 8.47 21.05 3.88
C PRO A 91 8.36 20.48 2.46
N MET A 92 7.58 19.41 2.29
CA MET A 92 7.40 18.69 1.02
C MET A 92 6.29 19.30 0.17
N ARG A 93 6.43 19.18 -1.15
CA ARG A 93 5.52 19.75 -2.16
C ARG A 93 5.25 18.76 -3.30
N GLY A 94 4.18 19.03 -4.03
CA GLY A 94 3.80 18.36 -5.28
C GLY A 94 3.87 16.84 -5.15
N PRO A 95 4.68 16.15 -5.99
CA PRO A 95 4.77 14.69 -5.99
C PRO A 95 5.15 14.08 -4.62
N TYR A 96 6.04 14.73 -3.87
CA TYR A 96 6.47 14.25 -2.55
C TYR A 96 5.37 14.41 -1.49
N LEU A 97 4.51 15.42 -1.64
CA LEU A 97 3.35 15.60 -0.76
C LEU A 97 2.31 14.51 -1.02
N VAL A 98 2.06 14.14 -2.28
CA VAL A 98 1.21 12.99 -2.63
C VAL A 98 1.74 11.71 -2.00
N ARG A 99 3.06 11.46 -2.11
CA ARG A 99 3.71 10.32 -1.46
C ARG A 99 3.51 10.33 0.06
N ASN A 100 3.64 11.48 0.71
CA ASN A 100 3.45 11.59 2.14
C ASN A 100 2.02 11.24 2.59
N GLU A 101 1.02 11.80 1.90
CA GLU A 101 -0.37 11.47 2.24
C GLU A 101 -0.70 10.01 1.96
N LEU A 102 -0.16 9.42 0.88
CA LEU A 102 -0.24 7.97 0.65
C LEU A 102 0.33 7.18 1.85
N MET A 103 1.56 7.47 2.28
CA MET A 103 2.18 6.73 3.39
C MET A 103 1.40 6.90 4.70
N LYS A 104 0.91 8.11 4.98
CA LYS A 104 0.11 8.42 6.17
C LYS A 104 -1.23 7.67 6.14
N ALA A 105 -1.90 7.63 4.99
CA ALA A 105 -3.17 6.92 4.84
C ALA A 105 -2.98 5.40 4.97
N CYS A 106 -1.93 4.84 4.34
CA CYS A 106 -1.52 3.45 4.55
C CYS A 106 -1.26 3.13 6.03
N GLN A 107 -0.53 3.99 6.74
CA GLN A 107 -0.25 3.77 8.16
C GLN A 107 -1.53 3.76 9.00
N ALA A 108 -2.42 4.74 8.78
CA ALA A 108 -3.69 4.81 9.50
C ALA A 108 -4.57 3.58 9.23
N GLN A 109 -4.70 3.17 7.96
CA GLN A 109 -5.49 2.02 7.57
C GLN A 109 -4.90 0.70 8.08
N PHE A 110 -3.57 0.56 8.08
CA PHE A 110 -2.90 -0.60 8.67
C PHE A 110 -3.16 -0.70 10.17
N GLN A 111 -2.97 0.39 10.92
CA GLN A 111 -3.24 0.43 12.36
C GLN A 111 -4.69 0.05 12.67
N HIS A 112 -5.64 0.59 11.89
CA HIS A 112 -7.04 0.22 12.02
C HIS A 112 -7.28 -1.28 11.74
N MET A 113 -6.79 -1.78 10.60
CA MET A 113 -6.94 -3.18 10.18
C MET A 113 -6.36 -4.17 11.20
N MET A 114 -5.22 -3.85 11.82
CA MET A 114 -4.59 -4.73 12.81
C MET A 114 -5.44 -4.92 14.08
N GLY A 115 -6.38 -4.02 14.35
CA GLY A 115 -7.38 -4.16 15.42
C GLY A 115 -8.66 -4.92 15.01
N GLN A 116 -8.82 -5.25 13.73
CA GLN A 116 -10.04 -5.88 13.21
C GLN A 116 -9.96 -7.42 13.20
N PRO A 117 -11.10 -8.12 13.33
CA PRO A 117 -11.15 -9.58 13.25
C PRO A 117 -10.91 -10.12 11.83
N ILE A 118 -11.11 -9.28 10.81
CA ILE A 118 -10.92 -9.61 9.40
C ILE A 118 -9.93 -8.59 8.82
N TRP A 119 -8.91 -9.08 8.11
CA TRP A 119 -7.96 -8.21 7.44
C TRP A 119 -8.43 -7.92 6.02
N ASN A 120 -8.13 -6.72 5.53
CA ASN A 120 -8.47 -6.35 4.17
C ASN A 120 -7.40 -6.86 3.20
N ARG A 121 -7.75 -7.88 2.41
CA ARG A 121 -6.84 -8.57 1.50
C ARG A 121 -6.32 -7.64 0.39
N GLY A 122 -7.19 -6.82 -0.18
CA GLY A 122 -6.83 -5.80 -1.18
C GLY A 122 -5.77 -4.85 -0.67
N PHE A 123 -5.98 -4.34 0.54
CA PHE A 123 -5.05 -3.44 1.21
C PHE A 123 -3.69 -4.10 1.52
N VAL A 124 -3.66 -5.33 2.05
CA VAL A 124 -2.38 -6.04 2.28
C VAL A 124 -1.63 -6.28 0.97
N ARG A 125 -2.35 -6.64 -0.10
CA ARG A 125 -1.76 -6.81 -1.42
C ARG A 125 -1.21 -5.49 -1.96
N PHE A 126 -1.95 -4.40 -1.79
CA PHE A 126 -1.49 -3.05 -2.13
C PHE A 126 -0.21 -2.67 -1.36
N LEU A 127 -0.14 -2.90 -0.05
CA LEU A 127 1.06 -2.68 0.76
C LEU A 127 2.26 -3.50 0.23
N GLY A 128 2.02 -4.76 -0.17
CA GLY A 128 3.05 -5.59 -0.78
C GLY A 128 3.57 -5.00 -2.10
N GLN A 129 2.69 -4.44 -2.93
CA GLN A 129 3.10 -3.81 -4.18
C GLN A 129 3.93 -2.52 -3.97
N LEU A 130 3.70 -1.79 -2.88
CA LEU A 130 4.52 -0.61 -2.53
C LEU A 130 5.98 -0.96 -2.19
N CYS A 131 6.30 -2.24 -1.95
CA CYS A 131 7.66 -2.71 -1.69
C CYS A 131 8.55 -2.72 -2.94
N THR A 132 8.00 -2.55 -4.14
CA THR A 132 8.80 -2.43 -5.37
C THR A 132 9.65 -1.16 -5.33
N THR A 133 10.96 -1.27 -5.57
CA THR A 133 11.91 -0.16 -5.54
C THR A 133 11.89 0.66 -6.84
N GLY A 134 12.30 1.93 -6.76
CA GLY A 134 12.50 2.80 -7.93
C GLY A 134 11.28 3.61 -8.37
N ARG A 135 10.17 3.54 -7.64
CA ARG A 135 8.96 4.37 -7.87
C ARG A 135 8.87 5.47 -6.83
N ILE A 136 8.20 6.58 -7.15
CA ILE A 136 7.97 7.63 -6.15
C ILE A 136 6.99 7.15 -5.07
N THR A 137 6.08 6.25 -5.43
CA THR A 137 5.15 5.60 -4.49
C THR A 137 5.81 4.51 -3.63
N SER A 138 7.07 4.14 -3.90
CA SER A 138 7.78 3.12 -3.12
C SER A 138 7.81 3.46 -1.64
N THR A 139 7.47 2.47 -0.81
CA THR A 139 7.55 2.58 0.65
C THR A 139 9.00 2.55 1.13
N THR A 140 9.23 2.96 2.37
CA THR A 140 10.57 2.86 2.99
C THR A 140 10.74 1.52 3.69
N PRO A 141 11.97 0.98 3.80
CA PRO A 141 12.19 -0.29 4.50
C PRO A 141 11.68 -0.29 5.95
N GLY A 142 11.76 0.86 6.64
CA GLY A 142 11.20 0.99 8.00
C GLY A 142 9.68 0.77 8.06
N ILE A 143 8.92 1.24 7.06
CA ILE A 143 7.48 1.00 6.98
C ILE A 143 7.21 -0.48 6.67
N ILE A 144 7.99 -1.11 5.78
CA ILE A 144 7.86 -2.55 5.49
C ILE A 144 8.06 -3.36 6.76
N CYS A 145 9.11 -3.06 7.54
CA CYS A 145 9.37 -3.72 8.82
C CYS A 145 8.22 -3.50 9.82
N HIS A 146 7.66 -2.28 9.89
CA HIS A 146 6.52 -2.01 10.77
C HIS A 146 5.29 -2.86 10.40
N VAL A 147 4.98 -2.99 9.11
CA VAL A 147 3.87 -3.83 8.62
C VAL A 147 4.13 -5.30 8.95
N LEU A 148 5.33 -5.79 8.65
CA LEU A 148 5.73 -7.17 8.94
C LEU A 148 5.62 -7.49 10.43
N ASP A 149 6.15 -6.61 11.28
CA ASP A 149 6.15 -6.76 12.74
C ASP A 149 4.72 -6.77 13.29
N GLY A 150 3.84 -5.91 12.77
CA GLY A 150 2.43 -5.90 13.15
C GLY A 150 1.72 -7.20 12.77
N MET A 151 1.85 -7.65 11.53
CA MET A 151 1.24 -8.89 11.06
C MET A 151 1.76 -10.11 11.85
N LEU A 152 3.08 -10.20 12.07
CA LEU A 152 3.70 -11.26 12.86
C LEU A 152 3.33 -11.19 14.34
N SER A 153 3.11 -10.01 14.91
CA SER A 153 2.74 -9.92 16.33
C SER A 153 1.25 -10.21 16.58
N SER A 154 0.45 -10.31 15.52
CA SER A 154 -0.97 -10.63 15.62
C SER A 154 -1.23 -11.98 16.28
N LYS A 155 -2.08 -11.97 17.30
CA LYS A 155 -2.59 -13.19 17.96
C LYS A 155 -3.53 -14.00 17.08
N VAL A 156 -4.14 -13.36 16.08
CA VAL A 156 -5.12 -13.96 15.17
C VAL A 156 -4.51 -14.38 13.83
N LEU A 157 -3.18 -14.37 13.70
CA LEU A 157 -2.49 -14.64 12.42
C LEU A 157 -2.92 -15.95 11.74
N THR A 158 -3.19 -17.01 12.49
CA THR A 158 -3.59 -18.34 11.96
C THR A 158 -5.11 -18.51 11.81
N THR A 159 -5.87 -17.41 11.87
CA THR A 159 -7.33 -17.44 11.71
C THR A 159 -7.74 -16.94 10.32
N GLY A 160 -8.57 -17.73 9.63
CA GLY A 160 -9.01 -17.42 8.28
C GLY A 160 -7.84 -17.42 7.29
N ASP A 161 -7.76 -16.36 6.50
CA ASP A 161 -6.80 -16.15 5.41
C ASP A 161 -5.61 -15.24 5.79
N LYS A 162 -5.52 -14.82 7.06
CA LYS A 162 -4.49 -13.86 7.52
C LYS A 162 -3.07 -14.36 7.36
N PHE A 163 -2.84 -15.66 7.53
CA PHE A 163 -1.55 -16.27 7.30
C PHE A 163 -1.18 -16.21 5.80
N ASP A 164 -2.12 -16.50 4.91
CA ASP A 164 -1.90 -16.40 3.46
C ASP A 164 -1.61 -14.95 3.03
N MET A 165 -2.26 -13.98 3.68
CA MET A 165 -1.95 -12.56 3.48
C MET A 165 -0.53 -12.20 3.92
N LEU A 166 -0.06 -12.70 5.08
CA LEU A 166 1.33 -12.53 5.54
C LEU A 166 2.33 -13.13 4.54
N VAL A 167 2.08 -14.36 4.09
CA VAL A 167 2.94 -15.03 3.10
C VAL A 167 3.00 -14.20 1.82
N SER A 168 1.84 -13.77 1.31
CA SER A 168 1.75 -12.95 0.11
C SER A 168 2.50 -11.62 0.23
N PHE A 169 2.41 -10.98 1.40
CA PHE A 169 3.18 -9.76 1.70
C PHE A 169 4.68 -10.04 1.76
N LEU A 170 5.11 -11.10 2.44
CA LEU A 170 6.52 -11.50 2.56
C LEU A 170 7.16 -11.81 1.21
N LEU A 171 6.43 -12.42 0.28
CA LEU A 171 6.94 -12.68 -1.08
C LEU A 171 7.28 -11.40 -1.85
N ARG A 172 6.66 -10.26 -1.51
CA ARG A 172 6.96 -8.94 -2.10
C ARG A 172 7.98 -8.15 -1.28
N ALA A 173 7.84 -8.19 0.04
CA ALA A 173 8.66 -7.43 0.98
C ALA A 173 10.05 -8.03 1.18
N GLY A 174 10.16 -9.36 1.20
CA GLY A 174 11.39 -10.11 1.46
C GLY A 174 12.56 -9.72 0.56
N PRO A 175 12.41 -9.79 -0.78
CA PRO A 175 13.45 -9.37 -1.72
C PRO A 175 13.88 -7.91 -1.52
N CYS A 176 12.91 -7.03 -1.24
CA CYS A 176 13.17 -5.62 -1.00
C CYS A 176 14.02 -5.41 0.25
N LEU A 177 13.69 -6.08 1.35
CA LEU A 177 14.41 -5.99 2.62
C LEU A 177 15.82 -6.60 2.54
N ASP A 178 15.98 -7.77 1.92
CA ASP A 178 17.31 -8.39 1.76
C ASP A 178 18.23 -7.59 0.83
N GLY A 179 17.67 -6.84 -0.12
CA GLY A 179 18.42 -5.90 -0.94
C GLY A 179 18.95 -4.67 -0.20
N GLN A 180 18.59 -4.45 1.07
CA GLN A 180 19.00 -3.28 1.87
C GLN A 180 20.00 -3.69 2.95
N ALA A 181 21.18 -3.06 2.94
CA ALA A 181 22.35 -3.45 3.75
C ALA A 181 22.12 -3.58 5.27
N LYS A 182 21.07 -2.97 5.83
CA LYS A 182 20.75 -3.00 7.28
C LYS A 182 19.47 -3.77 7.62
N MET A 183 18.70 -4.20 6.63
CA MET A 183 17.36 -4.76 6.85
C MET A 183 17.37 -6.29 6.81
N GLY A 184 18.39 -6.91 6.22
CA GLY A 184 18.53 -8.37 6.19
C GLY A 184 18.59 -9.01 7.59
N GLU A 185 19.25 -8.36 8.56
CA GLU A 185 19.28 -8.84 9.94
C GLU A 185 17.90 -8.80 10.62
N HIS A 186 17.15 -7.70 10.41
CA HIS A 186 15.78 -7.58 10.93
C HIS A 186 14.89 -8.66 10.35
N LEU A 187 14.96 -8.87 9.03
CA LEU A 187 14.21 -9.93 8.38
C LEU A 187 14.61 -11.32 8.89
N THR A 188 15.90 -11.56 9.17
CA THR A 188 16.38 -12.81 9.79
C THR A 188 15.76 -13.05 11.16
N ALA A 189 15.77 -12.05 12.04
CA ALA A 189 15.13 -12.16 13.35
C ALA A 189 13.62 -12.47 13.22
N ARG A 190 12.94 -11.84 12.26
CA ARG A 190 11.50 -12.08 12.01
C ARG A 190 11.21 -13.45 11.40
N MET A 191 12.05 -13.95 10.51
CA MET A 191 11.92 -15.29 9.97
C MET A 191 12.13 -16.36 11.04
N GLN A 192 13.12 -16.19 11.93
CA GLN A 192 13.32 -17.07 13.08
C GLN A 192 12.12 -17.04 14.04
N GLN A 193 11.60 -15.86 14.35
CA GLN A 193 10.38 -15.72 15.16
C GLN A 193 9.18 -16.43 14.52
N LEU A 194 9.03 -16.33 13.19
CA LEU A 194 7.97 -17.01 12.46
C LEU A 194 8.14 -18.53 12.50
N GLN A 195 9.36 -19.05 12.33
CA GLN A 195 9.68 -20.48 12.45
C GLN A 195 9.35 -21.03 13.84
N GLU A 196 9.71 -20.31 14.90
CA GLU A 196 9.40 -20.70 16.27
C GLU A 196 7.89 -20.74 16.53
N ARG A 197 7.15 -19.71 16.07
CA ARG A 197 5.69 -19.70 16.17
C ARG A 197 5.04 -20.80 15.34
N ALA A 198 5.61 -21.11 14.17
CA ALA A 198 5.10 -22.13 13.28
C ALA A 198 5.00 -23.51 13.94
N LYS A 199 5.80 -23.81 14.97
CA LYS A 199 5.67 -25.07 15.75
C LYS A 199 4.25 -25.31 16.27
N MET A 200 3.48 -24.24 16.50
CA MET A 200 2.09 -24.27 16.98
C MET A 200 1.04 -24.16 15.85
N PHE A 201 1.46 -24.03 14.60
CA PHE A 201 0.57 -23.84 13.45
C PHE A 201 0.12 -25.18 12.86
N LYS A 202 -0.86 -25.13 11.94
CA LYS A 202 -1.28 -26.30 11.17
C LYS A 202 -0.14 -26.80 10.28
N VAL A 203 -0.21 -28.06 9.85
CA VAL A 203 0.81 -28.67 8.98
C VAL A 203 1.03 -27.85 7.70
N SER A 204 -0.03 -27.40 7.04
CA SER A 204 0.06 -26.58 5.81
C SER A 204 0.80 -25.25 6.03
N GLU A 205 0.46 -24.53 7.09
CA GLU A 205 1.10 -23.27 7.46
C GLU A 205 2.58 -23.48 7.82
N ARG A 206 2.91 -24.56 8.54
CA ARG A 206 4.31 -24.94 8.83
C ARG A 206 5.12 -25.18 7.57
N LEU A 207 4.55 -25.92 6.61
CA LEU A 207 5.19 -26.17 5.32
C LEU A 207 5.39 -24.87 4.54
N ALA A 208 4.43 -23.95 4.57
CA ALA A 208 4.57 -22.64 3.94
C ALA A 208 5.68 -21.79 4.59
N VAL A 209 5.80 -21.79 5.93
CA VAL A 209 6.92 -21.12 6.62
C VAL A 209 8.26 -21.73 6.21
N TYR A 210 8.37 -23.06 6.17
CA TYR A 210 9.57 -23.73 5.70
C TYR A 210 9.90 -23.36 4.25
N GLY A 211 8.89 -23.33 3.37
CA GLY A 211 9.02 -22.89 1.99
C GLY A 211 9.53 -21.45 1.86
N LEU A 212 9.03 -20.52 2.68
CA LEU A 212 9.51 -19.14 2.70
C LEU A 212 10.99 -19.03 3.10
N VAL A 213 11.43 -19.83 4.08
CA VAL A 213 12.84 -19.86 4.51
C VAL A 213 13.73 -20.38 3.39
N GLN A 214 13.35 -21.50 2.77
CA GLN A 214 14.06 -22.07 1.63
C GLN A 214 14.12 -21.11 0.44
N LEU A 215 13.01 -20.43 0.14
CA LEU A 215 12.94 -19.42 -0.91
C LEU A 215 13.90 -18.26 -0.65
N ARG A 216 13.97 -17.78 0.61
CA ARG A 216 14.91 -16.73 1.01
C ARG A 216 16.37 -17.18 0.90
N GLU A 217 16.69 -18.39 1.34
CA GLU A 217 18.04 -18.97 1.21
C GLU A 217 18.51 -19.04 -0.25
N ARG A 218 17.58 -19.24 -1.18
CA ARG A 218 17.82 -19.19 -2.64
C ARG A 218 17.77 -17.77 -3.23
N GLY A 219 17.75 -16.73 -2.40
CA GLY A 219 17.72 -15.35 -2.83
C GLY A 219 16.40 -14.91 -3.46
N TRP A 220 15.28 -15.46 -2.99
CA TRP A 220 13.91 -15.20 -3.46
C TRP A 220 13.63 -15.57 -4.92
N ARG A 221 14.44 -16.46 -5.49
CA ARG A 221 14.26 -16.95 -6.86
C ARG A 221 13.37 -18.18 -6.84
N VAL A 222 12.31 -18.14 -7.64
CA VAL A 222 11.60 -19.35 -8.04
C VAL A 222 12.34 -19.86 -9.27
N GLU A 223 13.00 -21.01 -9.17
CA GLU A 223 13.63 -21.66 -10.32
C GLU A 223 12.57 -21.88 -11.41
N GLU A 224 12.85 -21.46 -12.64
CA GLU A 224 12.08 -21.80 -13.85
C GLU A 224 12.40 -23.23 -14.31
#